data_AF-A0A1T4X1N4-F1
#
_entry.id   AF-A0A1T4X1N4-F1
#
_cell.length_a   1.000
_cell.length_b   1.000
_cell.length_c   1.000
_cell.angle_alpha   90.00
_cell.angle_beta   90.00
_cell.angle_gamma   90.00
#
_symmetry.space_group_name_H-M   'P 1'
#
loop_
_entity.id
_entity.type
_entity.pdbx_description
1 polymer ?
#
loop_
_entity_poly.entity_id
_entity_poly.type
_entity_poly.pdbx_seq_one_letter_code
_entity_poly.pdbx_strand_id
1 'polypeptide(L)'
;MNLTLSRGLPYAVKFTALAAFTFALLKVAFIAEQFGFLSALVFAGLHLPLCLFSLLFVLWFFDLHQGFGFLALFSALLNAVLI
;
A
#
# COMPACT_ATOMS: atom_id res chain seq x y z
N MET A 1 -20.86 21.40 -3.34
CA MET A 1 -20.01 20.20 -3.16
C MET A 1 -19.56 20.15 -1.72
N ASN A 2 -19.87 19.06 -1.02
CA ASN A 2 -19.73 18.90 0.42
C ASN A 2 -18.27 19.12 0.87
N LEU A 3 -18.00 20.19 1.62
CA LEU A 3 -16.71 20.51 2.24
C LEU A 3 -16.14 19.34 3.08
N THR A 4 -17.02 18.45 3.55
CA THR A 4 -16.69 17.23 4.28
C THR A 4 -15.99 16.19 3.40
N LEU A 5 -16.42 16.01 2.14
CA LEU A 5 -15.82 15.03 1.22
C LEU A 5 -14.40 15.46 0.84
N SER A 6 -14.20 16.74 0.55
CA SER A 6 -12.88 17.27 0.16
C SER A 6 -11.85 17.22 1.28
N ARG A 7 -12.27 17.30 2.54
CA ARG A 7 -11.38 17.15 3.71
C ARG A 7 -11.17 15.70 4.12
N GLY A 8 -12.18 14.85 4.02
CA GLY A 8 -12.10 13.45 4.46
C GLY A 8 -11.38 12.52 3.48
N LEU A 9 -11.53 12.77 2.17
CA LEU A 9 -10.95 11.95 1.11
C LEU A 9 -9.43 11.72 1.24
N PRO A 10 -8.57 12.74 1.46
CA PRO A 10 -7.13 12.51 1.59
C PRO A 10 -6.79 11.61 2.77
N TYR A 11 -7.46 11.78 3.92
CA TYR A 11 -7.23 10.90 5.05
C TYR A 11 -7.65 9.47 4.75
N ALA A 12 -8.83 9.26 4.16
CA ALA A 12 -9.30 7.92 3.78
C ALA A 12 -8.32 7.22 2.82
N VAL A 13 -7.78 7.95 1.84
CA VAL A 13 -6.79 7.40 0.89
C VAL A 13 -5.46 7.07 1.59
N LYS A 14 -4.98 7.93 2.48
CA LYS A 14 -3.76 7.64 3.26
C LYS A 14 -3.94 6.43 4.19
N PHE A 15 -5.09 6.31 4.86
CA PHE A 15 -5.40 5.17 5.71
C PHE A 15 -5.54 3.87 4.92
N THR A 16 -6.15 3.90 3.74
CA THR A 16 -6.26 2.72 2.88
C THR A 16 -4.91 2.27 2.34
N ALA A 17 -4.01 3.20 1.99
CA ALA A 17 -2.64 2.85 1.62
C ALA A 17 -1.87 2.21 2.80
N LEU A 18 -2.03 2.75 4.02
CA LEU A 18 -1.44 2.17 5.23
C LEU A 18 -1.98 0.75 5.48
N ALA A 19 -3.29 0.55 5.36
CA ALA A 19 -3.92 -0.75 5.52
C ALA A 19 -3.45 -1.77 4.46
N ALA A 20 -3.24 -1.33 3.21
CA ALA A 20 -2.68 -2.18 2.16
C ALA A 20 -1.27 -2.65 2.51
N PHE A 21 -0.43 -1.75 3.02
CA PHE A 21 0.94 -2.10 3.42
C PHE A 21 0.99 -3.04 4.64
N THR A 22 0.16 -2.81 5.65
CA THR A 22 0.08 -3.73 6.79
C THR A 22 -0.45 -5.11 6.39
N PHE A 23 -1.40 -5.17 5.45
CA PHE A 23 -1.87 -6.43 4.88
C PHE A 23 -0.76 -7.17 4.12
N ALA A 24 0.05 -6.45 3.34
CA ALA A 24 1.21 -7.01 2.65
C ALA A 24 2.22 -7.63 3.64
N LEU A 25 2.54 -6.92 4.74
CA LEU A 25 3.41 -7.45 5.80
C LEU A 25 2.85 -8.71 6.44
N LEU A 26 1.54 -8.72 6.73
CA LEU A 26 0.89 -9.88 7.32
C LEU A 26 0.93 -11.09 6.39
N LYS A 27 0.70 -10.91 5.09
CA LYS A 27 0.84 -11.98 4.10
C LYS A 27 2.27 -12.53 4.02
N VAL A 28 3.28 -11.66 4.01
CA VAL A 28 4.69 -12.12 4.04
C VAL A 28 4.96 -12.98 5.28
N ALA A 29 4.43 -12.59 6.44
CA ALA A 29 4.56 -13.38 7.67
C ALA A 29 3.87 -14.75 7.55
N PHE A 30 2.67 -14.81 6.97
CA PHE A 30 1.99 -16.08 6.70
C PHE A 30 2.77 -16.98 5.72
N ILE A 31 3.35 -16.40 4.67
CA ILE A 31 4.19 -17.15 3.73
C ILE A 31 5.43 -17.71 4.44
N ALA A 32 6.05 -16.92 5.33
CA ALA A 32 7.22 -17.35 6.10
C ALA A 32 6.89 -18.54 7.02
N GLU A 33 5.68 -18.55 7.60
CA GLU A 33 5.20 -19.64 8.44
C GLU A 33 4.89 -20.91 7.62
N GLN A 34 4.19 -20.78 6.49
CA GLN A 34 3.70 -21.93 5.72
C GLN A 34 4.75 -22.53 4.77
N PHE A 35 5.57 -21.68 4.14
CA PHE A 35 6.48 -22.06 3.07
C PHE A 35 7.96 -21.80 3.42
N GLY A 36 8.23 -21.33 4.63
CA GLY A 36 9.57 -21.07 5.15
C GLY A 36 10.13 -19.69 4.81
N PHE A 37 11.24 -19.34 5.48
CA PHE A 37 11.83 -17.99 5.40
C PHE A 37 12.32 -17.59 4.00
N LEU A 38 12.88 -18.54 3.23
CA LEU A 38 13.45 -18.23 1.91
C LEU A 38 12.39 -17.85 0.89
N SER A 39 11.22 -18.49 0.91
CA SER A 39 10.12 -18.15 0.01
C SER A 39 9.54 -16.78 0.39
N ALA A 40 9.35 -16.52 1.68
CA ALA A 40 8.96 -15.18 2.16
C ALA A 40 9.94 -14.08 1.76
N LEU A 41 11.26 -14.35 1.78
CA LEU A 41 12.27 -13.39 1.36
C LEU A 41 12.14 -13.03 -0.14
N VAL A 42 11.83 -14.00 -1.00
CA VAL A 42 11.65 -13.77 -2.44
C VAL A 42 10.40 -12.91 -2.70
N PHE A 43 9.28 -13.24 -2.06
CA PHE A 43 8.04 -12.47 -2.19
C PHE A 43 8.17 -11.06 -1.61
N ALA A 44 8.81 -10.94 -0.44
CA ALA A 44 9.10 -9.66 0.18
C ALA A 44 10.07 -8.82 -0.66
N GLY A 45 11.06 -9.45 -1.31
CA GLY A 45 12.13 -8.75 -2.02
C GLY A 45 11.66 -7.91 -3.21
N LEU A 46 10.55 -8.30 -3.85
CA LEU A 46 10.00 -7.56 -4.99
C LEU A 46 8.81 -6.69 -4.58
N HIS A 47 7.75 -7.29 -4.05
CA HIS A 47 6.48 -6.58 -3.88
C HIS A 47 6.45 -5.67 -2.65
N LEU A 48 7.18 -6.00 -1.58
CA LEU A 48 7.15 -5.20 -0.35
C LEU A 48 7.82 -3.82 -0.54
N PRO A 49 8.99 -3.68 -1.20
CA PRO A 49 9.56 -2.38 -1.54
C PRO A 49 8.65 -1.54 -2.44
N LEU A 50 8.02 -2.15 -3.45
CA LEU A 50 7.08 -1.45 -4.33
C LEU A 50 5.84 -0.98 -3.57
N CYS A 51 5.33 -1.81 -2.65
CA CYS A 51 4.21 -1.45 -1.79
C CYS A 51 4.57 -0.30 -0.83
N LEU A 52 5.78 -0.33 -0.24
CA LEU A 52 6.30 0.73 0.61
C LEU A 52 6.50 2.04 -0.18
N PHE A 53 7.09 1.97 -1.36
CA PHE A 53 7.28 3.12 -2.24
C PHE A 53 5.93 3.75 -2.60
N SER A 54 4.95 2.93 -2.98
CA SER A 54 3.60 3.38 -3.32
C SER A 54 2.91 4.02 -2.11
N LEU A 55 3.05 3.45 -0.91
CA LEU A 55 2.56 4.04 0.33
C LEU A 55 3.15 5.43 0.58
N LEU A 56 4.49 5.55 0.54
CA LEU A 56 5.19 6.82 0.76
C LEU A 56 4.74 7.87 -0.26
N PHE A 57 4.56 7.45 -1.52
CA PHE A 57 4.06 8.30 -2.58
C PHE A 57 2.63 8.77 -2.29
N VAL A 58 1.72 7.90 -1.84
CA VAL A 58 0.36 8.31 -1.44
C VAL A 58 0.41 9.29 -0.27
N LEU A 59 1.20 9.02 0.77
CA LEU A 59 1.27 9.86 1.96
C LEU A 59 1.77 11.28 1.65
N TRP A 60 2.74 11.39 0.74
CA TRP A 60 3.39 12.66 0.39
C TRP A 60 2.68 13.39 -0.76
N PHE A 61 2.38 12.71 -1.85
CA PHE A 61 1.97 13.34 -3.11
C PHE A 61 0.46 13.51 -3.27
N PHE A 62 -0.36 12.79 -2.51
CA PHE A 62 -1.82 12.82 -2.70
C PHE A 62 -2.42 14.23 -2.50
N ASP A 63 -1.90 15.01 -1.57
CA ASP A 63 -2.39 16.36 -1.30
C ASP A 63 -2.02 17.36 -2.41
N LEU A 64 -0.92 17.12 -3.12
CA LEU A 64 -0.43 17.95 -4.22
C LEU A 64 -1.03 17.54 -5.57
N HIS A 65 -1.12 16.23 -5.82
CA HIS A 65 -1.60 15.64 -7.07
C HIS A 65 -2.45 14.41 -6.79
N GLN A 66 -3.76 14.62 -6.60
CA GLN A 66 -4.71 13.55 -6.28
C GLN A 66 -4.71 12.43 -7.32
N GLY A 67 -4.58 12.75 -8.62
CA GLY A 67 -4.56 11.75 -9.70
C GLY A 67 -3.40 10.75 -9.57
N PHE A 68 -2.17 11.25 -9.38
CA PHE A 68 -1.00 10.39 -9.16
C PHE A 68 -1.08 9.66 -7.81
N GLY A 69 -1.67 10.29 -6.79
CA GLY A 69 -1.92 9.65 -5.51
C GLY A 69 -2.87 8.46 -5.60
N PHE A 70 -3.95 8.55 -6.39
CA PHE A 70 -4.84 7.39 -6.64
C PHE A 70 -4.14 6.27 -7.41
N LEU A 71 -3.29 6.62 -8.38
CA LEU A 71 -2.50 5.63 -9.11
C LEU A 71 -1.53 4.87 -8.18
N ALA A 72 -0.89 5.60 -7.26
CA ALA A 72 -0.03 5.01 -6.25
C ALA A 72 -0.82 4.15 -5.25
N LEU A 73 -2.03 4.57 -4.84
CA LEU A 73 -2.90 3.74 -4.01
C LEU A 73 -3.26 2.43 -4.73
N PHE A 74 -3.61 2.50 -6.01
CA PHE A 74 -3.91 1.33 -6.82
C PHE A 74 -2.70 0.40 -6.95
N SER A 75 -1.51 0.96 -7.16
CA SER A 75 -0.26 0.18 -7.18
C SER A 75 0.03 -0.49 -5.82
N ALA A 76 -0.18 0.22 -4.70
CA ALA A 76 -0.03 -0.35 -3.36
C ALA A 76 -0.99 -1.52 -3.13
N LEU A 77 -2.26 -1.36 -3.51
CA LEU A 77 -3.28 -2.40 -3.40
C LEU A 77 -2.94 -3.62 -4.27
N LEU A 78 -2.56 -3.41 -5.52
CA LEU A 78 -2.16 -4.50 -6.41
C LEU A 78 -0.97 -5.28 -5.85
N ASN A 79 0.08 -4.58 -5.41
CA ASN A 79 1.25 -5.26 -4.83
C ASN A 79 0.90 -6.01 -3.55
N ALA A 80 0.03 -5.47 -2.69
CA ALA A 80 -0.43 -6.16 -1.49
C ALA A 80 -1.27 -7.41 -1.80
N VAL A 81 -2.03 -7.41 -2.90
CA VAL A 81 -2.81 -8.57 -3.36
C VAL A 81 -1.94 -9.64 -4.00
N LEU A 82 -0.88 -9.24 -4.73
CA LEU A 82 0.02 -10.14 -5.46
C LEU A 82 1.03 -10.88 -4.59
N ILE A 83 1.39 -10.33 -3.42
CA ILE A 83 2.07 -11.06 -2.35
C ILE A 83 1.17 -12.23 -1.93
#